data_AF-A0A542ESM9-F1
#
_entry.id   AF-A0A542ESM9-F1
#
_cell.length_a   1.000
_cell.length_b   1.000
_cell.length_c   1.000
_cell.angle_alpha   90.00
_cell.angle_beta   90.00
_cell.angle_gamma   90.00
#
_symmetry.space_group_name_H-M   'P 1'
#
loop_
_entity.id
_entity.type
_entity.pdbx_description
1 polymer ?
#
loop_
_entity_poly.entity_id
_entity_poly.type
_entity_poly.pdbx_seq_one_letter_code
_entity_poly.pdbx_strand_id
1 'polypeptide(L)'
;MNYRVEFHAAALAQLGGLPSEAFDALVERVTKLVGAPWEAQPLDPDEPAFRQCVFGSFGLLSFHVDEPQEMIRIFDVTWVG
;
A
#
# COMPACT_ATOMS: atom_id res chain seq x y z
N MET A 1 -7.71 13.93 7.26
CA MET A 1 -8.60 13.00 6.52
C MET A 1 -8.15 11.59 6.83
N ASN A 2 -9.07 10.62 6.80
CA ASN A 2 -8.77 9.24 7.18
C ASN A 2 -9.30 8.32 6.07
N TYR A 3 -8.41 7.78 5.25
CA TYR A 3 -8.78 6.97 4.11
C TYR A 3 -9.14 5.55 4.55
N ARG A 4 -10.19 4.97 3.96
CA ARG A 4 -10.49 3.55 4.10
C ARG A 4 -9.48 2.74 3.28
N VAL A 5 -9.15 1.54 3.75
CA VAL A 5 -8.22 0.65 3.06
C VAL A 5 -8.97 -0.55 2.51
N GLU A 6 -8.75 -0.83 1.24
CA GLU A 6 -9.21 -2.05 0.59
C GLU A 6 -8.01 -2.75 -0.06
N PHE A 7 -7.93 -4.08 0.11
CA PHE A 7 -6.97 -4.90 -0.60
C PHE A 7 -7.67 -5.62 -1.74
N HIS A 8 -7.11 -5.51 -2.93
CA HIS A 8 -7.49 -6.36 -4.05
C HIS A 8 -7.17 -7.83 -3.72
N ALA A 9 -7.97 -8.77 -4.25
CA ALA A 9 -7.77 -10.20 -3.98
C ALA A 9 -6.37 -10.70 -4.37
N ALA A 10 -5.81 -10.16 -5.47
CA ALA A 10 -4.43 -10.45 -5.88
C ALA A 10 -3.40 -9.99 -4.83
N ALA A 11 -3.57 -8.79 -4.28
CA ALA A 11 -2.71 -8.25 -3.23
C ALA A 11 -2.76 -9.11 -1.95
N LEU A 12 -3.95 -9.60 -1.57
CA LEU A 12 -4.08 -10.51 -0.43
C LEU A 12 -3.36 -11.84 -0.65
N ALA A 13 -3.44 -12.41 -1.87
CA ALA A 13 -2.74 -13.65 -2.19
C ALA A 13 -1.21 -13.50 -2.09
N GLN A 14 -0.67 -12.32 -2.38
CA GLN A 14 0.76 -12.01 -2.28
C GLN A 14 1.28 -11.94 -0.84
N LEU A 15 0.39 -11.84 0.17
CA LEU A 15 0.77 -11.90 1.58
C LEU A 15 1.09 -13.33 2.05
N GLY A 16 0.81 -14.35 1.23
CA GLY A 16 1.12 -15.74 1.55
C GLY A 16 2.62 -15.95 1.77
N GLY A 17 2.99 -16.52 2.93
CA GLY A 17 4.39 -16.78 3.27
C GLY A 17 5.16 -15.58 3.83
N LEU A 18 4.50 -14.42 3.97
CA LEU A 18 5.12 -13.23 4.54
C LEU A 18 5.52 -13.48 6.02
N PRO A 19 6.79 -13.26 6.42
CA PRO A 19 7.20 -13.36 7.80
C PRO A 19 6.43 -12.38 8.70
N SER A 20 6.24 -12.73 9.98
CA SER A 20 5.46 -11.90 10.91
C SER A 20 6.00 -10.47 11.04
N GLU A 21 7.32 -10.30 11.10
CA GLU A 21 7.97 -8.98 11.18
C GLU A 21 7.69 -8.13 9.92
N ALA A 22 7.63 -8.77 8.75
CA ALA A 22 7.29 -8.10 7.51
C ALA A 22 5.81 -7.74 7.44
N PHE A 23 4.92 -8.57 8.00
CA PHE A 23 3.50 -8.27 8.14
C PHE A 23 3.26 -7.09 9.08
N ASP A 24 3.95 -7.03 10.22
CA ASP A 24 3.87 -5.89 11.15
C ASP A 24 4.33 -4.59 10.48
N ALA A 25 5.44 -4.63 9.73
CA ALA A 25 5.93 -3.48 8.98
C ALA A 25 4.94 -3.03 7.88
N LEU A 26 4.26 -3.98 7.23
CA LEU A 26 3.19 -3.69 6.27
C LEU A 26 2.02 -2.98 6.95
N VAL A 27 1.54 -3.50 8.08
CA VAL A 27 0.43 -2.89 8.85
C VAL A 27 0.79 -1.49 9.33
N GLU A 28 2.01 -1.29 9.83
CA GLU A 28 2.50 0.03 10.24
C GLU A 28 2.48 1.01 9.06
N ARG A 29 2.97 0.57 7.89
CA ARG A 29 2.98 1.40 6.68
C ARG A 29 1.56 1.75 6.23
N VAL A 30 0.66 0.79 6.16
CA VAL A 30 -0.75 1.01 5.78
C VAL A 30 -1.43 1.98 6.75
N THR A 31 -1.17 1.86 8.06
CA THR A 31 -1.70 2.77 9.07
C THR A 31 -1.26 4.22 8.84
N LYS A 32 -0.01 4.44 8.40
CA LYS A 32 0.47 5.78 8.02
C LYS A 32 -0.23 6.30 6.77
N LEU A 33 -0.39 5.44 5.76
CA LEU A 33 -1.06 5.81 4.49
C LEU A 33 -2.53 6.21 4.68
N VAL A 34 -3.22 5.67 5.69
CA VAL A 34 -4.59 6.07 6.03
C VAL A 34 -4.70 7.57 6.33
N GLY A 35 -3.66 8.18 6.91
CA GLY A 35 -3.65 9.63 7.20
C GLY A 35 -3.01 10.47 6.09
N ALA A 36 -2.04 9.91 5.36
CA ALA A 36 -1.20 10.64 4.43
C ALA A 36 -0.83 9.81 3.17
N PRO A 37 -1.82 9.41 2.35
CA PRO A 37 -1.54 8.54 1.20
C PRO A 37 -0.72 9.24 0.11
N TRP A 38 -0.84 10.57 0.02
CA TRP A 38 -0.14 11.41 -0.95
C TRP A 38 1.36 11.63 -0.62
N GLU A 39 1.85 11.19 0.55
CA GLU A 39 3.29 11.20 0.85
C GLU A 39 4.06 10.07 0.16
N ALA A 40 3.36 9.01 -0.28
CA ALA A 40 3.97 7.94 -1.08
C ALA A 40 4.41 8.46 -2.45
N GLN A 41 5.30 7.75 -3.14
CA GLN A 41 5.80 8.18 -4.45
C GLN A 41 4.78 7.83 -5.55
N PRO A 42 4.50 8.72 -6.52
CA PRO A 42 3.71 8.33 -7.69
C PRO A 42 4.47 7.30 -8.53
N LEU A 43 3.75 6.28 -9.02
CA LEU A 43 4.30 5.28 -9.94
C LEU A 43 4.57 5.88 -11.33
N ASP A 44 3.63 6.72 -11.78
CA ASP A 44 3.72 7.48 -13.02
C ASP A 44 3.41 8.95 -12.71
N PRO A 45 4.27 9.92 -13.12
CA PRO A 45 3.99 11.34 -12.97
C PRO A 45 2.68 11.80 -13.62
N ASP A 46 2.25 11.16 -14.70
CA ASP A 46 1.02 11.49 -15.43
C ASP A 46 -0.22 10.84 -14.78
N GLU A 47 -0.02 9.82 -13.93
CA GLU A 47 -1.08 9.16 -13.16
C GLU A 47 -0.81 9.23 -11.64
N PRO A 48 -0.86 10.42 -11.02
CA PRO A 48 -0.41 10.65 -9.64
C PRO A 48 -1.23 9.90 -8.58
N ALA A 49 -2.43 9.41 -8.92
CA ALA A 49 -3.26 8.61 -8.02
C ALA A 49 -2.70 7.19 -7.81
N PHE A 50 -1.91 6.66 -8.75
CA PHE A 50 -1.20 5.40 -8.60
C PHE A 50 0.12 5.66 -7.91
N ARG A 51 0.30 5.05 -6.73
CA ARG A 51 1.41 5.34 -5.83
C ARG A 51 2.03 4.08 -5.29
N GLN A 52 3.26 4.21 -4.82
CA GLN A 52 4.03 3.13 -4.23
C GLN A 52 4.86 3.64 -3.06
N CYS A 53 5.05 2.76 -2.07
CA CYS A 53 5.98 3.00 -0.98
C CYS A 53 6.60 1.70 -0.48
N VAL A 54 7.75 1.81 0.20
CA VAL A 54 8.37 0.69 0.91
C VAL A 54 7.66 0.40 2.23
N PHE A 55 7.63 -0.85 2.66
CA PHE A 55 7.28 -1.23 4.04
C PHE A 55 8.48 -1.93 4.70
N GLY A 56 8.98 -1.35 5.79
CA GLY A 56 10.24 -1.77 6.41
C GLY A 56 11.38 -1.87 5.39
N SER A 57 12.19 -2.92 5.53
CA SER A 57 13.20 -3.36 4.55
C SER A 57 12.75 -4.59 3.74
N PHE A 58 11.44 -4.88 3.73
CA PHE A 58 10.90 -6.17 3.30
C PHE A 58 10.29 -6.13 1.90
N GLY A 59 9.74 -4.99 1.48
CA GLY A 59 9.07 -4.92 0.19
C GLY A 59 8.44 -3.59 -0.16
N LEU A 60 7.65 -3.63 -1.23
CA LEU A 60 6.92 -2.53 -1.84
C LEU A 60 5.42 -2.79 -1.76
N LEU A 61 4.69 -1.70 -1.56
CA LEU A 61 3.24 -1.65 -1.54
C LEU A 61 2.78 -0.67 -2.61
N SER A 62 1.97 -1.13 -3.57
CA SER A 62 1.43 -0.30 -4.65
C SER A 62 -0.09 -0.16 -4.49
N PHE A 63 -0.58 1.07 -4.64
CA PHE A 63 -1.97 1.40 -4.37
C PHE A 63 -2.48 2.56 -5.21
N HIS A 64 -3.80 2.67 -5.32
CA HIS A 64 -4.50 3.77 -5.96
C HIS A 64 -5.22 4.61 -4.90
N VAL A 65 -5.13 5.94 -4.98
CA VAL A 65 -5.88 6.88 -4.13
C VAL A 65 -7.17 7.31 -4.82
N ASP A 66 -8.32 6.92 -4.27
CA ASP A 66 -9.65 7.37 -4.67
C ASP A 66 -10.08 8.53 -3.74
N GLU A 67 -9.75 9.75 -4.14
CA GLU A 67 -10.00 10.97 -3.35
C GLU A 67 -11.50 11.20 -3.09
N PRO A 68 -12.41 11.11 -4.09
CA PRO A 68 -13.84 11.32 -3.85
C PRO A 68 -14.47 10.31 -2.89
N GLN A 69 -13.90 9.12 -2.73
CA GLN A 69 -14.38 8.08 -1.83
C GLN A 69 -13.57 7.98 -0.53
N GLU A 70 -12.56 8.84 -0.34
CA GLU A 70 -11.59 8.77 0.75
C GLU A 70 -11.09 7.33 0.95
N MET A 71 -10.61 6.70 -0.12
CA MET A 71 -10.20 5.29 -0.10
C MET A 71 -8.84 5.07 -0.76
N ILE A 72 -8.05 4.18 -0.19
CA ILE A 72 -6.86 3.61 -0.82
C ILE A 72 -7.11 2.16 -1.19
N ARG A 73 -6.89 1.83 -2.47
CA ARG A 73 -7.00 0.47 -2.99
C ARG A 73 -5.62 -0.10 -3.23
N ILE A 74 -5.20 -1.02 -2.38
CA ILE A 74 -3.93 -1.74 -2.53
C ILE A 74 -4.13 -2.84 -3.57
N PHE A 75 -3.38 -2.77 -4.67
CA PHE A 75 -3.51 -3.71 -5.78
C PHE A 75 -2.32 -4.64 -5.96
N ASP A 76 -1.15 -4.29 -5.40
CA ASP A 76 0.06 -5.11 -5.47
C ASP A 76 0.90 -4.99 -4.19
N VAL A 77 1.39 -6.14 -3.72
CA VAL A 77 2.40 -6.26 -2.66
C VAL A 77 3.54 -7.14 -3.18
N THR A 78 4.74 -6.57 -3.23
CA THR A 78 5.94 -7.29 -3.66
C THR A 78 6.94 -7.31 -2.52
N TRP A 79 7.54 -8.45 -2.20
CA TRP A 79 8.48 -8.59 -1.09
C TRP A 79 9.61 -9.58 -1.40
N VAL A 80 10.67 -9.52 -0.61
CA VAL A 80 11.84 -10.38 -0.76
C VAL A 80 11.53 -11.79 -0.21
N GLY A 81 11.05 -12.68 -1.09
CA GLY A 81 10.61 -14.04 -0.74
C GLY A 81 10.69 -15.00 -1.91
#